data_AF-A0A4Z0NFF7-F1
#
_entry.id   AF-A0A4Z0NFF7-F1
#
_cell.length_a   1.000
_cell.length_b   1.000
_cell.length_c   1.000
_cell.angle_alpha   90.00
_cell.angle_beta   90.00
_cell.angle_gamma   90.00
#
_symmetry.space_group_name_H-M   'P 1'
#
loop_
_entity.id
_entity.type
_entity.pdbx_description
1 polymer ?
#
loop_
_entity_poly.entity_id
_entity_poly.type
_entity_poly.pdbx_seq_one_letter_code
_entity_poly.pdbx_strand_id
1 'polypeptide(L)'
;MSRPALTQPQFHGTDLAVLEDVAATMATAQNYANAAASLAAANDVAGLAHAVRQAANCVLAAADLLQELRPVERPRSGERRR
;
A
#
# COMPACT_ATOMS: atom_id res chain seq x y z
N MET A 1 6.59 34.25 7.46
CA MET A 1 7.34 33.01 7.19
C MET A 1 6.41 32.05 6.46
N SER A 2 6.46 32.00 5.12
CA SER A 2 5.59 31.13 4.31
C SER A 2 6.19 29.73 4.21
N ARG A 3 5.44 28.70 4.64
CA ARG A 3 5.82 27.29 4.45
C ARG A 3 5.88 27.01 2.93
N PRO A 4 6.95 26.40 2.40
CA PRO A 4 6.97 25.98 1.01
C PRO A 4 5.84 24.96 0.82
N ALA A 5 4.98 25.21 -0.16
CA ALA A 5 3.93 24.28 -0.55
C ALA A 5 4.61 22.96 -0.97
N LEU A 6 4.33 21.89 -0.23
CA LEU A 6 4.65 20.54 -0.67
C LEU A 6 3.87 20.35 -1.97
N THR A 7 4.57 20.45 -3.09
CA THR A 7 3.99 20.16 -4.41
C THR A 7 3.48 18.74 -4.34
N GLN A 8 2.16 18.55 -4.33
CA GLN A 8 1.59 17.21 -4.33
C GLN A 8 2.17 16.45 -5.54
N PRO A 9 2.60 15.18 -5.36
CA PRO A 9 3.05 14.38 -6.48
C PRO A 9 1.93 14.34 -7.52
N GLN A 10 2.29 14.62 -8.77
CA GLN A 10 1.35 14.61 -9.89
C GLN A 10 1.17 13.15 -10.30
N PHE A 11 0.14 12.51 -9.78
CA PHE A 11 -0.25 11.15 -10.11
C PHE A 11 -1.11 11.16 -11.38
N HIS A 12 -0.81 10.31 -12.35
CA HIS A 12 -1.66 10.13 -13.52
C HIS A 12 -2.92 9.35 -13.13
N GLY A 13 -3.98 9.37 -13.97
CA GLY A 13 -5.25 8.70 -13.65
C GLY A 13 -5.09 7.20 -13.32
N THR A 14 -4.10 6.53 -13.91
CA THR A 14 -3.72 5.15 -13.59
C THR A 14 -3.09 5.01 -12.21
N ASP A 15 -2.27 5.98 -11.80
CA ASP A 15 -1.59 5.95 -10.49
C ASP A 15 -2.59 6.13 -9.34
N LEU A 16 -3.65 6.92 -9.55
CA LEU A 16 -4.73 7.08 -8.57
C LEU A 16 -5.50 5.76 -8.36
N ALA A 17 -5.82 5.05 -9.44
CA ALA A 17 -6.49 3.75 -9.35
C ALA A 17 -5.63 2.72 -8.58
N VAL A 18 -4.33 2.65 -8.88
CA VAL A 18 -3.42 1.75 -8.16
C VAL A 18 -3.32 2.12 -6.66
N LEU A 19 -3.30 3.42 -6.34
CA LEU A 19 -3.31 3.86 -4.94
C LEU A 19 -4.60 3.47 -4.21
N GLU A 20 -5.76 3.57 -4.87
CA GLU A 20 -7.04 3.11 -4.33
C GLU A 20 -7.06 1.58 -4.12
N ASP A 21 -6.53 0.81 -5.07
CA ASP A 21 -6.43 -0.65 -4.98
C ASP A 21 -5.48 -1.08 -3.86
N VAL A 22 -4.34 -0.40 -3.70
CA VAL A 22 -3.43 -0.61 -2.56
C VAL A 22 -4.16 -0.34 -1.24
N ALA A 23 -4.88 0.78 -1.14
CA ALA A 23 -5.63 1.13 0.07
C ALA A 23 -6.70 0.09 0.41
N ALA A 24 -7.48 -0.36 -0.59
CA ALA A 24 -8.50 -1.39 -0.43
C ALA A 24 -7.89 -2.75 0.00
N THR A 25 -6.74 -3.11 -0.59
CA THR A 25 -6.02 -4.35 -0.26
C THR A 25 -5.51 -4.30 1.18
N MET A 26 -4.95 -3.17 1.61
CA MET A 26 -4.46 -2.99 2.98
C MET A 26 -5.61 -2.96 4.01
N ALA A 27 -6.76 -2.37 3.68
CA ALA A 27 -7.96 -2.43 4.52
C ALA A 27 -8.42 -3.89 4.71
N THR A 28 -8.34 -4.71 3.66
CA THR A 28 -8.63 -6.14 3.74
C THR A 28 -7.62 -6.88 4.62
N ALA A 29 -6.33 -6.57 4.49
CA ALA A 29 -5.29 -7.11 5.36
C ALA A 29 -5.55 -6.81 6.84
N GLN A 30 -5.97 -5.57 7.14
CA GLN A 30 -6.34 -5.15 8.50
C GLN A 30 -7.52 -5.96 9.05
N ASN A 31 -8.52 -6.24 8.23
CA ASN A 31 -9.66 -7.06 8.64
C ASN A 31 -9.22 -8.48 9.03
N TYR A 32 -8.35 -9.11 8.23
CA TYR A 32 -7.79 -10.42 8.57
C TYR A 32 -6.90 -10.39 9.82
N ALA A 33 -6.12 -9.33 10.02
CA ALA A 33 -5.31 -9.16 11.24
C ALA A 33 -6.20 -9.02 12.49
N ASN A 34 -7.29 -8.27 12.39
CA ASN A 34 -8.29 -8.15 13.47
C ASN A 34 -8.96 -9.50 13.76
N ALA A 35 -9.36 -10.22 12.72
CA ALA A 35 -9.93 -11.57 12.86
C ALA A 35 -8.94 -12.54 13.51
N ALA A 36 -7.66 -12.49 13.12
CA ALA A 36 -6.60 -13.30 13.74
C ALA A 36 -6.49 -13.02 15.25
N ALA A 37 -6.55 -11.76 15.68
CA ALA A 37 -6.54 -11.42 17.10
C ALA A 37 -7.74 -12.01 17.86
N SER A 38 -8.96 -11.94 17.27
CA SER A 38 -10.15 -12.56 17.86
C SER A 38 -10.06 -14.08 17.92
N LEU A 39 -9.51 -14.73 16.90
CA LEU A 39 -9.35 -16.19 16.84
C LEU A 39 -8.28 -16.68 17.82
N ALA A 40 -7.20 -15.91 18.01
CA ALA A 40 -6.22 -16.17 19.05
C ALA A 40 -6.84 -16.11 20.45
N ALA A 41 -7.68 -15.11 20.73
CA ALA A 41 -8.42 -15.02 21.99
C ALA A 41 -9.42 -16.18 22.19
N ALA A 42 -9.96 -16.73 21.10
CA ALA A 42 -10.84 -17.90 21.12
C ALA A 42 -10.09 -19.25 21.18
N ASN A 43 -8.75 -19.26 21.16
CA ASN A 43 -7.91 -20.45 21.03
C ASN A 43 -8.18 -21.28 19.76
N ASP A 44 -8.70 -20.66 18.68
CA ASP A 44 -8.88 -21.32 17.39
C ASP A 44 -7.58 -21.24 16.58
N VAL A 45 -6.73 -22.25 16.75
CA VAL A 45 -5.41 -22.33 16.10
C VAL A 45 -5.53 -22.45 14.57
N ALA A 46 -6.51 -23.20 14.08
CA ALA A 46 -6.69 -23.42 12.65
C ALA A 46 -7.19 -22.15 11.95
N GLY A 47 -8.18 -21.49 12.55
CA GLY A 47 -8.67 -20.19 12.12
C GLY A 47 -7.59 -19.12 12.16
N LEU A 48 -6.83 -19.04 13.27
CA LEU A 48 -5.71 -18.11 13.41
C LEU A 48 -4.70 -18.27 12.28
N ALA A 49 -4.24 -19.50 12.03
CA ALA A 49 -3.27 -19.78 10.99
C ALA A 49 -3.80 -19.40 9.59
N HIS A 50 -5.10 -19.62 9.34
CA HIS A 50 -5.73 -19.19 8.09
C HIS A 50 -5.76 -17.66 7.97
N ALA A 51 -6.25 -16.95 8.99
CA ALA A 51 -6.36 -15.49 8.98
C ALA A 51 -5.01 -14.81 8.80
N VAL A 52 -3.96 -15.28 9.49
CA VAL A 52 -2.60 -14.75 9.35
C VAL A 52 -2.06 -14.95 7.93
N ARG A 53 -2.27 -16.13 7.33
CA ARG A 53 -1.86 -16.36 5.93
C ARG A 53 -2.56 -15.42 4.96
N GLN A 54 -3.85 -15.17 5.14
CA GLN A 54 -4.58 -14.26 4.26
C GLN A 54 -4.15 -12.80 4.44
N ALA A 55 -3.91 -12.36 5.69
CA ALA A 55 -3.34 -11.03 5.93
C ALA A 55 -1.99 -10.87 5.22
N ALA A 56 -1.10 -11.86 5.29
CA ALA A 56 0.18 -11.84 4.59
C ALA A 56 0.02 -11.79 3.06
N ASN A 57 -0.91 -12.57 2.49
CA ASN A 57 -1.21 -12.53 1.06
C ASN A 57 -1.68 -11.15 0.60
N CYS A 58 -2.54 -10.49 1.39
CA CYS A 58 -2.96 -9.11 1.08
C CYS A 58 -1.78 -8.13 1.12
N VAL A 59 -0.87 -8.25 2.10
CA VAL A 59 0.32 -7.39 2.16
C VAL A 59 1.25 -7.60 0.97
N LEU A 60 1.44 -8.86 0.55
CA LEU A 60 2.24 -9.17 -0.65
C LEU A 60 1.58 -8.62 -1.92
N ALA A 61 0.27 -8.79 -2.08
CA ALA A 61 -0.47 -8.23 -3.22
C ALA A 61 -0.38 -6.69 -3.25
N ALA A 62 -0.50 -6.02 -2.09
CA ALA A 62 -0.31 -4.58 -2.00
C ALA A 62 1.12 -4.15 -2.38
N ALA A 63 2.13 -4.94 -2.00
CA ALA A 63 3.51 -4.70 -2.39
C ALA A 63 3.73 -4.84 -3.89
N ASP A 64 3.06 -5.80 -4.54
CA ASP A 64 3.11 -5.96 -6.00
C ASP A 64 2.47 -4.77 -6.72
N LEU A 65 1.29 -4.32 -6.27
CA LEU A 65 0.63 -3.13 -6.79
C LEU A 65 1.50 -1.87 -6.65
N LEU A 66 2.24 -1.73 -5.54
CA LEU A 66 3.17 -0.61 -5.35
C LEU A 66 4.31 -0.59 -6.39
N GLN A 67 4.67 -1.73 -7.01
CA GLN A 67 5.69 -1.75 -8.06
C GLN A 67 5.23 -1.07 -9.35
N GLU A 68 3.91 -0.99 -9.56
CA GLU A 68 3.32 -0.27 -10.70
C GLU A 68 3.45 1.25 -10.53
N LEU A 69 3.50 1.73 -9.29
CA LEU A 69 3.75 3.13 -8.95
C LEU A 69 5.25 3.43 -9.04
N ARG A 70 5.75 3.62 -10.27
CA ARG A 70 7.10 4.17 -10.44
C ARG A 70 7.10 5.65 -10.06
N PRO A 71 7.92 6.09 -9.10
CA PRO A 71 8.14 7.52 -8.91
C PRO A 71 8.73 8.09 -10.19
N VAL A 72 8.02 9.05 -10.82
CA VAL A 72 8.56 9.80 -11.95
C VAL A 72 9.82 10.50 -11.43
N GLU A 73 10.99 10.07 -11.87
CA GLU A 73 12.23 10.78 -11.59
C GLU A 73 12.07 12.20 -12.13
N ARG A 74 11.90 13.16 -11.22
CA ARG A 74 11.85 14.57 -11.58
C ARG A 74 13.16 14.85 -12.32
N PRO A 75 13.14 15.41 -13.55
CA PRO A 75 14.36 15.79 -14.22
C PRO A 75 15.15 16.67 -13.26
N ARG A 76 16.37 16.25 -12.90
CA ARG A 76 17.24 17.08 -12.07
C ARG A 76 17.43 18.39 -12.81
N SER A 77 17.00 19.50 -12.22
CA SER A 77 17.16 20.84 -12.79
C SER A 77 18.66 21.10 -12.97
N GLY A 78 19.19 20.84 -14.16
CA GLY A 78 20.63 20.85 -14.40
C GLY A 78 21.08 20.19 -15.69
N GLU A 79 20.27 19.33 -16.31
CA GLU A 79 20.60 18.73 -17.61
C GLU A 79 20.38 19.76 -18.74
N ARG A 80 21.29 20.73 -18.81
CA ARG A 80 21.44 21.62 -19.95
C ARG A 80 21.78 20.76 -21.16
N ARG A 81 20.93 20.87 -22.18
CA ARG A 81 21.20 20.55 -23.59
C ARG A 81 22.67 20.81 -23.92
N ARG A 82 23.37 19.78 -24.36
CA ARG A 82 24.50 19.89 -25.28
C ARG A 82 24.11 19.23 -26.58
#